data_AF-A0A4W5KXR7-F1
#
_entry.id   AF-A0A4W5KXR7-F1
#
_cell.length_a   1.000
_cell.length_b   1.000
_cell.length_c   1.000
_cell.angle_alpha   90.00
_cell.angle_beta   90.00
_cell.angle_gamma   90.00
#
_symmetry.space_group_name_H-M   'P 1'
#
loop_
_entity.id
_entity.type
_entity.pdbx_description
1 polymer ?
#
loop_
_entity_poly.entity_id
_entity_poly.type
_entity_poly.pdbx_seq_one_letter_code
_entity_poly.pdbx_strand_id
1 'polypeptide(L)'
;MQDMFLSGGFILLDGETFEVVGNWELPGEAAPFGYDFWYQPRHNVMMSTEWGAPKALADGFSMEHVKEGHYGSKIHVWDWTTHKRLQSLDLGEEGAIPLEIRFLHDPTATEGYVGCALQGTVFRFYRTPKGDWAAEKVIHVPSKKVEGWALPVMPSECVWKKLMGEYCRLGIHLTLPVHIEHLELGVATRSIIKWKYQI
;
A
#
# COMPACT_ATOMS: atom_id res chain seq x y z
N MET A 1 18.32 -20.31 8.79
CA MET A 1 17.94 -18.98 9.31
C MET A 1 16.81 -18.42 8.42
N GLN A 2 15.73 -19.19 8.26
CA GLN A 2 14.54 -18.79 7.48
C GLN A 2 13.26 -18.94 8.31
N ASP A 3 13.32 -19.65 9.45
CA ASP A 3 12.18 -19.99 10.31
C ASP A 3 11.77 -18.91 11.31
N MET A 4 12.34 -17.70 11.21
CA MET A 4 12.18 -16.68 12.27
C MET A 4 11.16 -15.58 11.92
N PHE A 5 10.69 -15.53 10.67
CA PHE A 5 9.68 -14.59 10.21
C PHE A 5 8.66 -15.34 9.36
N LEU A 6 7.38 -15.26 9.75
CA LEU A 6 6.27 -15.86 9.02
C LEU A 6 6.20 -15.22 7.63
N SER A 7 6.12 -16.06 6.60
CA SER A 7 5.89 -15.64 5.22
C SER A 7 4.50 -15.02 5.05
N GLY A 8 4.36 -14.07 4.14
CA GLY A 8 3.07 -13.58 3.66
C GLY A 8 2.35 -14.66 2.86
N GLY A 9 1.08 -14.87 3.17
CA GLY A 9 0.20 -15.84 2.51
C GLY A 9 -1.26 -15.42 2.58
N PHE A 10 -2.09 -16.05 1.77
CA PHE A 10 -3.52 -15.73 1.68
C PHE A 10 -4.34 -16.93 2.13
N ILE A 11 -5.23 -16.71 3.09
CA ILE A 11 -6.13 -17.75 3.59
C ILE A 11 -7.39 -17.77 2.73
N LEU A 12 -7.74 -18.94 2.21
CA LEU A 12 -8.99 -19.18 1.51
C LEU A 12 -10.04 -19.70 2.50
N LEU A 13 -11.19 -19.03 2.51
CA LEU A 13 -12.36 -19.44 3.25
C LEU A 13 -13.41 -19.97 2.28
N ASP A 14 -14.14 -21.00 2.69
CA ASP A 14 -15.31 -21.46 1.96
C ASP A 14 -16.40 -20.38 2.00
N GLY A 15 -17.04 -20.12 0.85
CA GLY A 15 -18.01 -19.04 0.70
C GLY A 15 -19.36 -19.29 1.36
N GLU A 16 -19.67 -20.53 1.73
CA GLU A 16 -20.92 -20.93 2.36
C GLU A 16 -20.73 -21.25 3.84
N THR A 17 -19.68 -22.01 4.18
CA THR A 17 -19.43 -22.48 5.55
C THR A 17 -18.51 -21.57 6.34
N PHE A 18 -17.75 -20.69 5.67
CA PHE A 18 -16.66 -19.88 6.25
C PHE A 18 -15.55 -20.70 6.92
N GLU A 19 -15.47 -22.00 6.64
CA GLU A 19 -14.37 -22.83 7.11
C GLU A 19 -13.09 -22.54 6.33
N VAL A 20 -11.95 -22.75 6.99
CA VAL A 20 -10.63 -22.59 6.35
C VAL A 20 -10.41 -23.75 5.39
N VAL A 21 -10.30 -23.44 4.11
CA VAL A 21 -9.96 -24.41 3.06
C VAL A 21 -8.45 -24.66 3.04
N GLY A 22 -7.67 -23.58 3.23
CA GLY A 22 -6.22 -23.62 3.23
C GLY A 22 -5.61 -22.32 2.70
N ASN A 23 -4.37 -22.40 2.23
CA ASN A 23 -3.69 -21.29 1.58
C ASN A 23 -4.07 -21.21 0.09
N TRP A 24 -4.19 -19.98 -0.43
CA TRP A 24 -4.46 -19.75 -1.85
C TRP A 24 -3.22 -20.03 -2.69
N GLU A 25 -2.05 -19.50 -2.31
CA GLU A 25 -0.79 -19.72 -3.00
C GLU A 25 -0.37 -21.20 -3.02
N LEU A 26 0.32 -21.62 -4.09
CA LEU A 26 0.87 -22.98 -4.12
C LEU A 26 1.94 -23.19 -3.03
N PRO A 27 2.10 -24.42 -2.51
CA PRO A 27 3.15 -24.73 -1.54
C PRO A 27 4.53 -24.30 -2.04
N GLY A 28 5.22 -23.46 -1.26
CA GLY A 28 6.54 -22.92 -1.58
C GLY A 28 6.55 -21.59 -2.36
N GLU A 29 5.39 -21.10 -2.81
CA GLU A 29 5.27 -19.82 -3.53
C GLU A 29 5.06 -18.61 -2.61
N ALA A 30 4.93 -18.83 -1.29
CA ALA A 30 4.66 -17.78 -0.31
C ALA A 30 5.62 -16.59 -0.43
N ALA A 31 5.09 -15.38 -0.23
CA ALA A 31 5.89 -14.16 -0.24
C ALA A 31 6.67 -14.01 1.06
N PRO A 32 7.85 -13.36 1.04
CA PRO A 32 8.58 -13.08 2.28
C PRO A 32 7.74 -12.28 3.28
N PHE A 33 6.94 -11.34 2.77
CA PHE A 33 6.01 -10.51 3.54
C PHE A 33 4.66 -10.44 2.85
N GLY A 34 3.62 -10.01 3.57
CA GLY A 34 2.29 -9.78 3.03
C GLY A 34 1.57 -8.66 3.75
N TYR A 35 0.75 -7.90 3.02
CA TYR A 35 -0.11 -6.86 3.58
C TYR A 35 -1.47 -6.82 2.89
N ASP A 36 -1.54 -6.29 1.68
CA ASP A 36 -2.77 -6.12 0.91
C ASP A 36 -2.67 -6.85 -0.44
N PHE A 37 -3.82 -7.10 -1.06
CA PHE A 37 -3.88 -7.69 -2.38
C PHE A 37 -5.11 -7.20 -3.16
N TRP A 38 -4.99 -7.20 -4.48
CA TRP A 38 -6.09 -6.95 -5.39
C TRP A 38 -5.96 -7.84 -6.62
N TYR A 39 -7.08 -8.34 -7.12
CA TYR A 39 -7.11 -9.26 -8.27
C TYR A 39 -7.86 -8.65 -9.46
N GLN A 40 -7.41 -9.00 -10.67
CA GLN A 40 -8.08 -8.67 -11.94
C GLN A 40 -8.21 -9.94 -12.79
N PRO A 41 -9.32 -10.70 -12.65
CA PRO A 41 -9.48 -12.00 -13.29
C PRO A 41 -9.47 -11.93 -14.82
N ARG A 42 -9.95 -10.82 -15.42
CA ARG A 42 -9.91 -10.60 -16.89
C ARG A 42 -8.50 -10.63 -17.46
N HIS A 43 -7.48 -10.36 -16.64
CA HIS A 43 -6.08 -10.40 -17.02
C HIS A 43 -5.31 -11.57 -16.38
N ASN A 44 -6.02 -12.48 -15.72
CA ASN A 44 -5.46 -13.62 -14.98
C ASN A 44 -4.36 -13.23 -13.98
N VAL A 45 -4.57 -12.12 -13.25
CA VAL A 45 -3.55 -11.58 -12.35
C VAL A 45 -4.10 -11.26 -10.97
N MET A 46 -3.29 -11.49 -9.95
CA MET A 46 -3.41 -10.85 -8.64
C MET A 46 -2.12 -10.11 -8.34
N MET A 47 -2.25 -8.96 -7.70
CA MET A 47 -1.14 -8.19 -7.16
C MET A 47 -1.20 -8.24 -5.64
N SER A 48 -0.05 -8.35 -4.99
CA SER A 48 0.04 -8.21 -3.54
C SER A 48 1.22 -7.36 -3.11
N THR A 49 1.15 -6.81 -1.91
CA THR A 49 2.17 -5.92 -1.36
C THR A 49 2.82 -6.49 -0.11
N GLU A 50 3.97 -5.92 0.23
CA GLU A 50 4.75 -6.27 1.40
C GLU A 50 4.64 -5.18 2.49
N TRP A 51 4.50 -5.58 3.74
CA TRP A 51 4.78 -4.72 4.89
C TRP A 51 5.95 -5.28 5.70
N GLY A 52 5.86 -5.29 7.02
CA GLY A 52 6.85 -5.91 7.90
C GLY A 52 6.31 -7.16 8.57
N ALA A 53 7.21 -8.03 9.01
CA ALA A 53 6.82 -9.20 9.78
C ALA A 53 6.15 -8.78 11.11
N PRO A 54 5.11 -9.50 11.59
CA PRO A 54 4.39 -9.14 12.81
C PRO A 54 5.29 -8.91 14.03
N LYS A 55 6.38 -9.68 14.15
CA LYS A 55 7.37 -9.54 15.23
C LYS A 55 8.11 -8.20 15.19
N ALA A 56 8.39 -7.67 14.00
CA ALA A 56 9.05 -6.37 13.83
C ALA A 56 8.12 -5.18 14.09
N LEU A 57 6.80 -5.44 14.12
CA LEU A 57 5.73 -4.46 14.33
C LEU A 57 5.15 -4.50 15.76
N ALA A 58 5.34 -5.59 16.50
CA ALA A 58 4.70 -5.85 17.79
C ALA A 58 4.98 -4.74 18.82
N ASP A 59 6.20 -4.21 18.83
CA ASP A 59 6.64 -3.14 19.74
C ASP A 59 6.55 -1.74 19.10
N GLY A 60 5.89 -1.63 17.94
CA GLY A 60 5.77 -0.40 17.17
C GLY A 60 6.81 -0.27 16.04
N PHE A 61 6.65 0.78 15.23
CA PHE A 61 7.51 1.04 14.09
C PHE A 61 8.91 1.49 14.54
N SER A 62 9.95 0.89 13.93
CA SER A 62 11.36 1.17 14.22
C SER A 62 12.15 1.36 12.93
N MET A 63 12.90 2.46 12.85
CA MET A 63 13.80 2.74 11.71
C MET A 63 14.99 1.78 11.65
N GLU A 64 15.41 1.21 12.79
CA GLU A 64 16.49 0.20 12.78
C GLU A 64 16.00 -1.11 12.15
N HIS A 65 14.76 -1.53 12.44
CA HIS A 65 14.15 -2.69 11.77
C HIS A 65 13.99 -2.48 10.25
N VAL A 66 13.80 -1.23 9.79
CA VAL A 66 13.83 -0.90 8.35
C VAL A 66 15.21 -1.16 7.75
N LYS A 67 16.29 -0.71 8.41
CA LYS A 67 17.67 -0.94 7.95
C LYS A 67 18.06 -2.42 7.99
N GLU A 68 17.51 -3.18 8.94
CA GLU A 68 17.72 -4.63 9.08
C GLU A 68 16.95 -5.45 8.03
N GLY A 69 16.14 -4.80 7.17
CA GLY A 69 15.39 -5.48 6.12
C GLY A 69 14.14 -6.21 6.63
N HIS A 70 13.59 -5.79 7.77
CA HIS A 70 12.36 -6.38 8.33
C HIS A 70 11.07 -5.78 7.76
N TYR A 71 11.19 -4.88 6.78
CA TYR A 71 10.09 -4.29 6.01
C TYR A 71 10.36 -4.49 4.52
N GLY A 72 9.31 -4.85 3.80
CA GLY A 72 9.37 -5.04 2.36
C GLY A 72 9.26 -3.75 1.54
N SER A 73 9.59 -3.89 0.27
CA SER A 73 9.62 -2.82 -0.75
C SER A 73 9.07 -3.29 -2.08
N LYS A 74 8.42 -4.47 -2.11
CA LYS A 74 8.05 -5.14 -3.36
C LYS A 74 6.55 -5.27 -3.54
N ILE A 75 6.17 -5.35 -4.81
CA ILE A 75 4.87 -5.84 -5.26
C ILE A 75 5.08 -7.20 -5.90
N HIS A 76 4.24 -8.17 -5.58
CA HIS A 76 4.28 -9.49 -6.21
C HIS A 76 3.14 -9.62 -7.23
N VAL A 77 3.49 -10.11 -8.42
CA VAL A 77 2.55 -10.45 -9.49
C VAL A 77 2.30 -11.95 -9.43
N TRP A 78 1.04 -12.34 -9.33
CA TRP A 78 0.61 -13.73 -9.24
C TRP A 78 -0.28 -14.10 -10.41
N ASP A 79 -0.16 -15.33 -10.88
CA ASP A 79 -1.11 -15.92 -11.80
C ASP A 79 -2.38 -16.32 -11.04
N TRP A 80 -3.51 -15.74 -11.41
CA TRP A 80 -4.76 -15.91 -10.68
C TRP A 80 -5.31 -17.35 -10.72
N THR A 81 -5.04 -18.10 -11.79
CA THR A 81 -5.58 -19.45 -11.98
C THR A 81 -4.65 -20.51 -11.42
N THR A 82 -3.34 -20.34 -11.56
CA THR A 82 -2.34 -21.32 -11.13
C THR A 82 -1.79 -21.05 -9.73
N HIS A 83 -2.09 -19.88 -9.17
CA HIS A 83 -1.68 -19.44 -7.83
C HIS A 83 -0.14 -19.41 -7.65
N LYS A 84 0.58 -19.15 -8.74
CA LYS A 84 2.04 -19.05 -8.79
C LYS A 84 2.49 -17.60 -8.83
N ARG A 85 3.62 -17.30 -8.19
CA ARG A 85 4.21 -15.97 -8.30
C ARG A 85 4.98 -15.86 -9.62
N LEU A 86 4.52 -14.97 -10.50
CA LEU A 86 5.11 -14.73 -11.81
C LEU A 86 6.31 -13.78 -11.75
N GLN A 87 6.18 -12.71 -10.96
CA GLN A 87 7.17 -11.63 -10.90
C GLN A 87 7.16 -10.97 -9.52
N SER A 88 8.27 -10.34 -9.14
CA SER A 88 8.32 -9.40 -8.02
C SER A 88 8.94 -8.10 -8.49
N LEU A 89 8.21 -7.00 -8.34
CA LEU A 89 8.62 -5.66 -8.69
C LEU A 89 9.25 -5.02 -7.46
N ASP A 90 10.54 -4.69 -7.52
CA ASP A 90 11.21 -3.94 -6.46
C ASP A 90 11.02 -2.45 -6.70
N LEU A 91 10.37 -1.77 -5.75
CA LEU A 91 10.13 -0.33 -5.81
C LEU A 91 11.30 0.46 -5.21
N GLY A 92 12.32 -0.23 -4.68
CA GLY A 92 13.47 0.37 -4.03
C GLY A 92 13.15 1.10 -2.73
N GLU A 93 14.10 1.89 -2.25
CA GLU A 93 13.95 2.65 -1.00
C GLU A 93 12.80 3.67 -1.04
N GLU A 94 12.50 4.20 -2.24
CA GLU A 94 11.42 5.15 -2.45
C GLU A 94 10.02 4.52 -2.35
N GLY A 95 9.92 3.20 -2.53
CA GLY A 95 8.68 2.45 -2.41
C GLY A 95 8.64 1.52 -1.20
N ALA A 96 9.41 1.84 -0.15
CA ALA A 96 9.38 1.08 1.10
C ALA A 96 7.99 1.10 1.76
N ILE A 97 7.58 -0.06 2.26
CA ILE A 97 6.28 -0.31 2.88
C ILE A 97 5.12 0.03 1.90
N PRO A 98 5.00 -0.71 0.79
CA PRO A 98 3.83 -0.63 -0.07
C PRO A 98 2.60 -1.14 0.70
N LEU A 99 1.64 -0.26 0.96
CA LEU A 99 0.43 -0.59 1.69
C LEU A 99 -0.67 -1.03 0.72
N GLU A 100 -1.66 -0.16 0.53
CA GLU A 100 -2.86 -0.42 -0.23
C GLU A 100 -2.56 -0.44 -1.74
N ILE A 101 -2.89 -1.55 -2.39
CA ILE A 101 -2.75 -1.72 -3.84
C ILE A 101 -4.11 -1.72 -4.52
N ARG A 102 -4.26 -0.90 -5.57
CA ARG A 102 -5.54 -0.64 -6.22
C ARG A 102 -5.39 -0.73 -7.73
N PHE A 103 -6.06 -1.68 -8.36
CA PHE A 103 -6.30 -1.61 -9.81
C PHE A 103 -7.27 -0.48 -10.13
N LEU A 104 -7.20 0.03 -11.36
CA LEU A 104 -8.31 0.83 -11.87
C LEU A 104 -9.62 0.04 -11.86
N HIS A 105 -10.74 0.72 -11.62
CA HIS A 105 -12.06 0.09 -11.60
C HIS A 105 -12.51 -0.37 -12.99
N ASP A 106 -11.96 0.20 -14.07
CA ASP A 106 -12.13 -0.32 -15.41
C ASP A 106 -11.45 -1.69 -15.50
N PRO A 107 -12.20 -2.78 -15.71
CA PRO A 107 -11.63 -4.10 -15.66
C PRO A 107 -10.89 -4.50 -16.94
N THR A 108 -10.86 -3.64 -17.95
CA THR A 108 -10.04 -3.79 -19.15
C THR A 108 -8.68 -3.12 -19.02
N ALA A 109 -8.49 -2.29 -17.99
CA ALA A 109 -7.24 -1.62 -17.73
C ALA A 109 -6.21 -2.56 -17.11
N THR A 110 -4.98 -2.50 -17.61
CA THR A 110 -3.84 -3.28 -17.13
C THR A 110 -2.88 -2.43 -16.30
N GLU A 111 -3.44 -1.57 -15.45
CA GLU A 111 -2.67 -0.68 -14.59
C GLU A 111 -3.39 -0.41 -13.25
N GLY A 112 -2.62 0.09 -12.30
CA GLY A 112 -3.11 0.48 -10.99
C GLY A 112 -2.05 1.23 -10.20
N TYR A 113 -2.36 1.50 -8.93
CA TYR A 113 -1.53 2.31 -8.06
C TYR A 113 -1.31 1.63 -6.71
N VAL A 114 -0.15 1.91 -6.12
CA VAL A 114 0.16 1.52 -4.73
C VAL A 114 0.73 2.71 -3.98
N GLY A 115 0.26 2.92 -2.75
CA GLY A 115 0.81 3.92 -1.85
C GLY A 115 1.91 3.33 -0.97
N CYS A 116 3.05 4.02 -0.85
CA CYS A 116 4.17 3.57 -0.04
C CYS A 116 4.33 4.49 1.17
N ALA A 117 4.26 3.91 2.37
CA ALA A 117 4.11 4.68 3.61
C ALA A 117 5.35 5.51 3.95
N LEU A 118 6.53 4.88 3.89
CA LEU A 118 7.73 5.47 4.51
C LEU A 118 8.15 6.79 3.86
N GLN A 119 8.01 6.87 2.54
CA GLN A 119 8.41 8.03 1.74
C GLN A 119 7.22 8.86 1.24
N GLY A 120 5.98 8.43 1.50
CA GLY A 120 4.78 9.14 1.03
C GLY A 120 4.72 9.24 -0.48
N THR A 121 5.07 8.16 -1.16
CA THR A 121 5.10 8.05 -2.62
C THR A 121 3.94 7.20 -3.12
N VAL A 122 3.56 7.41 -4.38
CA VAL A 122 2.65 6.52 -5.11
C VAL A 122 3.38 6.00 -6.34
N PHE A 123 3.33 4.68 -6.51
CA PHE A 123 3.81 4.03 -7.72
C PHE A 123 2.62 3.60 -8.59
N ARG A 124 2.73 3.83 -9.89
CA ARG A 124 1.87 3.22 -10.89
C ARG A 124 2.49 1.91 -11.32
N PHE A 125 1.77 0.81 -11.20
CA PHE A 125 2.16 -0.46 -11.81
C PHE A 125 1.33 -0.69 -13.07
N TYR A 126 1.95 -1.22 -14.12
CA TYR A 126 1.31 -1.40 -15.42
C TYR A 126 1.92 -2.56 -16.20
N ARG A 127 1.13 -3.13 -17.11
CA ARG A 127 1.60 -4.16 -18.03
C ARG A 127 2.30 -3.53 -19.22
N THR A 128 3.52 -3.99 -19.53
CA THR A 128 4.29 -3.48 -20.67
C THR A 128 3.83 -4.14 -21.99
N PRO A 129 4.22 -3.59 -23.15
CA PRO A 129 3.96 -4.22 -24.46
C PRO A 129 4.54 -5.64 -24.60
N LYS A 130 5.55 -6.02 -23.79
CA LYS A 130 6.11 -7.38 -23.78
C LYS A 130 5.24 -8.37 -22.99
N GLY A 131 4.28 -7.87 -22.21
CA GLY A 131 3.36 -8.66 -21.41
C GLY A 131 3.77 -8.87 -19.95
N ASP A 132 4.99 -8.47 -19.57
CA ASP A 132 5.47 -8.38 -18.18
C ASP A 132 4.93 -7.12 -17.48
N TRP A 133 5.17 -7.00 -16.18
CA TRP A 133 4.74 -5.84 -15.39
C TRP A 133 5.92 -4.95 -15.02
N ALA A 134 5.67 -3.66 -14.96
CA ALA A 134 6.61 -2.64 -14.52
C ALA A 134 5.94 -1.72 -13.51
N ALA A 135 6.75 -0.99 -12.74
CA ALA A 135 6.29 0.03 -11.81
C ALA A 135 7.11 1.31 -11.96
N GLU A 136 6.47 2.45 -11.80
CA GLU A 136 7.12 3.76 -11.84
C GLU A 136 6.54 4.69 -10.78
N LYS A 137 7.38 5.57 -10.22
CA LYS A 137 6.94 6.57 -9.25
C LYS A 137 6.19 7.70 -9.98
N VAL A 138 4.98 7.99 -9.54
CA VAL A 138 4.10 9.01 -10.16
C VAL A 138 3.76 10.16 -9.22
N ILE A 139 3.77 9.94 -7.91
CA ILE A 139 3.49 10.98 -6.90
C ILE A 139 4.53 10.87 -5.78
N HIS A 140 4.95 12.02 -5.26
CA HIS A 140 5.77 12.13 -4.07
C HIS A 140 5.27 13.29 -3.21
N VAL A 141 4.90 13.01 -1.97
CA VAL A 141 4.51 14.03 -1.00
C VAL A 141 5.67 14.26 -0.03
N PRO A 142 6.27 15.46 0.00
CA PRO A 142 7.38 15.72 0.90
C PRO A 142 6.91 15.82 2.35
N SER A 143 7.78 15.43 3.28
CA SER A 143 7.59 15.67 4.71
C SER A 143 7.51 17.17 5.02
N LYS A 144 6.74 17.55 6.03
CA LYS A 144 6.45 18.97 6.34
C LYS A 144 6.83 19.33 7.77
N LYS A 145 7.53 20.46 7.95
CA LYS A 145 7.73 21.06 9.28
C LYS A 145 6.42 21.68 9.75
N VAL A 146 6.00 21.34 10.95
CA VAL A 146 4.72 21.79 11.54
C VAL A 146 4.93 22.13 13.01
N GLU A 147 4.17 23.10 13.51
CA GLU A 147 4.12 23.44 14.93
C GLU A 147 3.00 22.67 15.63
N GLY A 148 3.20 22.27 16.89
CA GLY A 148 2.20 21.53 17.68
C GLY A 148 2.06 20.04 17.35
N TRP A 149 2.99 19.47 16.58
CA TRP A 149 3.08 18.03 16.31
C TRP A 149 4.07 17.35 17.26
N ALA A 150 3.91 16.04 17.49
CA ALA A 150 4.74 15.27 18.41
C ALA A 150 6.22 15.14 17.96
N LEU A 151 6.51 15.36 16.68
CA LEU A 151 7.87 15.28 16.09
C LEU A 151 8.27 16.59 15.40
N PRO A 152 9.58 16.89 15.24
CA PRO A 152 10.05 18.12 14.58
C PRO A 152 9.61 18.25 13.11
N VAL A 153 9.32 17.11 12.47
CA VAL A 153 8.85 17.01 11.11
C VAL A 153 7.68 16.04 11.10
N MET A 154 6.58 16.42 10.45
CA MET A 154 5.49 15.49 10.16
C MET A 154 5.91 14.59 9.00
N PRO A 155 5.98 13.26 9.19
CA PRO A 155 6.29 12.33 8.12
C PRO A 155 5.27 12.46 6.98
N SER A 156 5.74 12.23 5.75
CA SER A 156 4.89 12.32 4.56
C SER A 156 3.67 11.40 4.60
N GLU A 157 3.75 10.24 5.26
CA GLU A 157 2.59 9.37 5.52
C GLU A 157 1.48 10.08 6.32
N CYS A 158 1.85 10.85 7.35
CA CYS A 158 0.89 11.59 8.15
C CYS A 158 0.29 12.76 7.37
N VAL A 159 1.10 13.41 6.52
CA VAL A 159 0.62 14.43 5.57
C VAL A 159 -0.38 13.80 4.58
N TRP A 160 -0.06 12.61 4.06
CA TRP A 160 -0.91 11.86 3.14
C TRP A 160 -2.24 11.44 3.78
N LYS A 161 -2.23 10.82 4.96
CA LYS A 161 -3.46 10.43 5.68
C LYS A 161 -4.35 11.63 5.98
N LYS A 162 -3.76 12.78 6.31
CA LYS A 162 -4.52 14.02 6.52
C LYS A 162 -5.13 14.54 5.21
N LEU A 163 -4.33 14.61 4.15
CA LEU A 163 -4.82 15.02 2.82
C LEU A 163 -5.93 14.07 2.33
N MET A 164 -5.70 12.76 2.34
CA MET A 164 -6.68 11.77 1.89
C MET A 164 -7.92 11.74 2.78
N GLY A 165 -7.78 11.91 4.09
CA GLY A 165 -8.92 12.06 5.00
C GLY A 165 -9.77 13.30 4.70
N GLU A 166 -9.14 14.40 4.32
CA GLU A 166 -9.81 15.63 3.86
C GLU A 166 -10.43 15.43 2.46
N TYR A 167 -9.72 14.83 1.49
CA TYR A 167 -10.24 14.52 0.14
C TYR A 167 -11.44 13.57 0.17
N CYS A 168 -11.39 12.53 1.00
CA CYS A 168 -12.49 11.56 1.15
C CYS A 168 -13.70 12.19 1.85
N ARG A 169 -13.48 13.14 2.79
CA ARG A 169 -14.57 13.96 3.38
C ARG A 169 -15.18 14.95 2.39
N LEU A 170 -14.41 15.40 1.40
CA LEU A 170 -14.85 16.36 0.39
C LEU A 170 -15.46 15.70 -0.87
N GLY A 171 -15.47 14.37 -0.98
CA GLY A 171 -16.13 13.64 -2.07
C GLY A 171 -15.50 13.85 -3.46
N ILE A 172 -14.21 14.20 -3.53
CA ILE A 172 -13.53 14.47 -4.81
C ILE A 172 -13.04 13.14 -5.41
N HIS A 173 -13.61 12.74 -6.55
CA HIS A 173 -13.15 11.61 -7.34
C HIS A 173 -11.78 11.91 -7.98
N LEU A 174 -10.79 11.06 -7.69
CA LEU A 174 -9.48 11.05 -8.37
C LEU A 174 -9.68 10.67 -9.85
N THR A 175 -9.81 11.69 -10.69
CA THR A 175 -9.55 11.61 -12.13
C THR A 175 -8.26 12.39 -12.42
N LEU A 176 -7.32 11.74 -13.10
CA LEU A 176 -5.92 12.15 -13.37
C LEU A 176 -5.76 13.57 -13.98
N PRO A 177 -4.53 14.12 -14.12
CA PRO A 177 -3.40 14.21 -13.20
C PRO A 177 -3.25 15.68 -12.75
N VAL A 178 -3.37 15.97 -11.46
CA VAL A 178 -3.06 17.32 -10.98
C VAL A 178 -1.56 17.38 -10.72
N HIS A 179 -0.84 18.20 -11.49
CA HIS A 179 0.48 18.69 -11.10
C HIS A 179 0.33 19.45 -9.77
N ILE A 180 0.62 18.77 -8.65
CA ILE A 180 0.64 19.40 -7.33
C ILE A 180 1.98 20.12 -7.21
N GLU A 181 2.10 21.30 -7.83
CA GLU A 181 3.26 22.16 -7.60
C GLU A 181 3.01 23.22 -6.53
N HIS A 182 1.81 23.80 -6.37
CA HIS A 182 1.56 24.80 -5.32
C HIS A 182 0.18 24.62 -4.68
N LEU A 183 0.15 24.10 -3.45
CA LEU A 183 -0.98 24.29 -2.53
C LEU A 183 -0.50 25.23 -1.41
N GLU A 184 -0.67 26.53 -1.64
CA GLU A 184 -0.57 27.53 -0.58
C GLU A 184 -1.68 27.30 0.44
N LEU A 185 -1.30 27.23 1.72
CA LEU A 185 -2.24 27.14 2.85
C LEU A 185 -2.95 28.49 3.02
N GLY A 186 -4.00 28.71 2.25
CA GLY A 186 -4.93 29.82 2.40
C GLY A 186 -6.03 29.51 3.41
N VAL A 187 -6.14 30.36 4.42
CA VAL A 187 -7.12 30.38 5.53
C VAL A 187 -8.58 30.17 5.06
N ALA A 188 -9.30 29.23 5.69
CA ALA A 188 -10.77 29.26 5.76
C ALA A 188 -11.25 28.83 7.15
N THR A 189 -11.78 29.81 7.87
CA THR A 189 -12.31 29.78 9.24
C THR A 189 -13.69 29.11 9.37
N ARG A 190 -13.89 28.44 10.52
CA ARG A 190 -15.13 28.25 11.31
C ARG A 190 -16.34 27.56 10.66
N SER A 191 -16.66 26.34 11.11
CA SER A 191 -17.87 26.00 11.90
C SER A 191 -17.92 24.53 12.38
N ILE A 192 -17.67 24.36 13.70
CA ILE A 192 -18.28 23.48 14.72
C ILE A 192 -18.82 22.09 14.31
N ILE A 193 -18.22 21.01 14.85
CA ILE A 193 -18.93 19.83 15.42
C ILE A 193 -18.25 19.43 16.74
N LYS A 194 -19.01 19.47 17.85
CA LYS A 194 -18.63 19.03 19.21
C LYS A 194 -18.67 17.50 19.32
N TRP A 195 -17.69 16.91 20.02
CA TRP A 195 -17.86 15.59 20.67
C TRP A 195 -17.80 15.76 22.19
N LYS A 196 -18.80 15.20 22.86
CA LYS A 196 -19.17 15.42 24.26
C LYS A 196 -18.44 14.38 25.15
N TYR A 197 -17.80 14.81 26.23
CA TYR A 197 -17.27 13.93 27.28
C TYR A 197 -18.41 13.28 28.07
N GLN A 198 -18.17 12.06 28.57
CA GLN A 198 -19.05 11.40 29.53
C GLN A 198 -18.92 12.03 30.94
N ILE A 199 -20.04 11.89 31.66
CA ILE A 199 -20.56 12.57 32.87
C ILE A 199 -19.58 12.68 34.03
#